data_AF-A0A6C2U0G4-F1
#
_entry.id   AF-A0A6C2U0G4-F1
#
_cell.length_a   1.000
_cell.length_b   1.000
_cell.length_c   1.000
_cell.angle_alpha   90.00
_cell.angle_beta   90.00
_cell.angle_gamma   90.00
#
_symmetry.space_group_name_H-M   'P 1'
#
loop_
_entity.id
_entity.type
_entity.pdbx_description
1 polymer ?
#
loop_
_entity_poly.entity_id
_entity_poly.type
_entity_poly.pdbx_seq_one_letter_code
_entity_poly.pdbx_strand_id
1 'polypeptide(L)' 'MAIDAIKGMKTLAELASEYQVHPNQISDWKKQLLSNAPELFASGKKKQSQTEEELTAPLYEEIGRLKMDVKWLEKKL' A
#
# COMPACT_ATOMS: atom_id res chain seq x y z
N MET A 1 14.36 8.09 4.69
CA MET A 1 13.27 9.09 4.42
C MET A 1 12.43 9.41 5.66
N ALA A 2 11.50 8.55 6.10
CA ALA A 2 10.57 8.95 7.16
C ALA A 2 11.16 8.87 8.59
N ILE A 3 12.06 7.90 8.83
CA ILE A 3 12.78 7.75 10.11
C ILE A 3 13.81 8.88 10.29
N ASP A 4 14.45 9.33 9.19
CA ASP A 4 15.44 10.42 9.24
C ASP A 4 14.80 11.78 9.54
N ALA A 5 13.59 12.02 9.02
CA ALA A 5 12.80 13.21 9.30
C ALA A 5 12.28 13.29 10.76
N ILE A 6 12.20 12.13 11.44
CA ILE A 6 11.84 12.02 12.87
C ILE A 6 13.07 12.13 13.76
N LYS A 7 14.23 11.60 13.34
CA LYS A 7 15.50 11.71 14.09
C LYS A 7 16.07 13.14 14.17
N GLY A 8 15.56 14.08 13.36
CA GLY A 8 15.96 15.49 13.42
C GLY A 8 17.39 15.77 12.94
N MET A 9 18.06 14.79 12.32
CA MET A 9 19.45 14.93 11.85
C MET A 9 19.57 15.69 10.53
N LYS A 10 18.48 15.84 9.77
CA LYS A 10 18.42 16.59 8.51
C LYS A 10 17.15 17.43 8.48
N THR A 11 17.28 18.67 8.02
CA THR A 11 16.16 19.59 7.84
C THR A 11 15.27 19.14 6.68
N LEU A 12 14.00 19.57 6.68
CA LEU A 12 13.05 19.27 5.60
C LEU A 12 13.57 19.71 4.21
N ALA A 13 14.37 20.77 4.16
CA ALA A 13 14.96 21.29 2.93
C ALA A 13 16.10 20.40 2.41
N GLU A 14 16.93 19.86 3.30
CA GLU A 14 18.00 18.92 2.94
C GLU A 14 17.42 17.59 2.46
N LEU A 15 16.39 17.08 3.15
CA LEU A 15 15.65 15.88 2.72
C LEU A 15 14.95 16.08 1.38
N ALA A 16 14.37 17.26 1.15
CA ALA A 16 13.75 17.61 -0.12
C ALA A 16 14.76 17.60 -1.28
N SER A 17 15.96 18.14 -1.03
CA SER A 17 17.02 18.21 -2.03
C SER A 17 17.67 16.84 -2.28
N GLU A 18 17.91 16.04 -1.24
CA GLU A 18 18.53 14.72 -1.31
C GLU A 18 17.65 13.68 -2.01
N TYR A 19 16.36 13.70 -1.73
CA TYR A 19 15.40 12.77 -2.32
C TYR A 19 14.66 13.34 -3.55
N GLN A 20 14.97 14.58 -3.95
CA GLN A 20 14.28 15.32 -5.02
C GLN A 20 12.75 15.35 -4.86
N VAL A 21 12.27 15.48 -3.63
CA VAL A 21 10.85 15.53 -3.31
C VAL A 21 10.49 16.93 -2.78
N HIS A 22 9.32 17.46 -3.12
CA HIS A 22 8.90 18.75 -2.59
C HIS A 22 8.79 18.74 -1.04
N PRO A 23 9.25 19.79 -0.33
CA PRO A 23 9.21 19.87 1.13
C PRO A 23 7.83 19.66 1.76
N ASN A 24 6.77 20.03 1.01
CA ASN A 24 5.39 19.84 1.43
C ASN A 24 5.01 18.35 1.52
N GLN A 25 5.47 17.52 0.56
CA GLN A 25 5.23 16.08 0.56
C GLN A 25 5.94 15.39 1.73
N ILE A 26 7.16 15.83 2.07
CA ILE A 26 7.90 15.30 3.22
C ILE A 26 7.18 15.66 4.54
N SER A 27 6.62 16.87 4.61
CA SER A 27 5.81 17.31 5.76
C SER A 27 4.54 16.49 5.90
N ASP A 28 3.87 16.19 4.79
CA ASP A 28 2.67 15.34 4.76
C ASP A 28 3.00 13.90 5.17
N TRP A 29 4.08 13.32 4.65
CA TRP A 29 4.55 11.99 5.06
C TRP A 29 4.95 11.95 6.53
N LYS A 30 5.56 13.01 7.06
CA LYS A 30 5.87 13.12 8.49
C LYS A 30 4.60 13.13 9.34
N LYS A 31 3.58 13.90 8.94
CA LYS A 31 2.27 13.93 9.62
C LYS A 31 1.58 12.57 9.54
N GLN A 32 1.55 11.95 8.38
CA GLN A 32 0.97 10.62 8.18
C GLN A 32 1.68 9.57 9.03
N LEU A 33 3.01 9.59 9.09
CA LEU A 33 3.75 8.63 9.91
C LEU A 33 3.51 8.85 11.40
N LEU A 34 3.46 10.09 11.89
CA LEU A 34 3.16 10.39 13.29
C LEU A 34 1.70 10.05 13.67
N SER A 35 0.76 10.26 12.75
CA SER A 35 -0.66 9.94 12.95
C SER A 35 -0.92 8.43 12.91
N ASN A 36 -0.24 7.70 12.03
CA ASN A 36 -0.44 6.26 11.85
C ASN A 36 0.50 5.41 12.72
N ALA A 37 1.58 5.98 13.28
CA ALA A 37 2.48 5.26 14.18
C ALA A 37 1.76 4.70 15.42
N PRO A 38 0.88 5.44 16.12
CA PRO A 38 0.07 4.88 17.21
C PRO A 38 -0.78 3.70 16.75
N GLU A 39 -1.40 3.76 15.56
CA GLU A 39 -2.22 2.67 15.05
C GLU A 39 -1.38 1.44 14.66
N LEU A 40 -0.22 1.65 14.04
CA LEU A 40 0.72 0.60 13.61
C LEU A 40 1.40 -0.10 14.80
N PHE A 41 1.72 0.64 15.87
CA PHE A 41 2.43 0.11 17.04
C PHE A 41 1.50 -0.25 18.21
N ALA A 42 0.28 0.30 18.30
CA ALA A 42 -0.73 -0.13 19.28
C ALA A 42 -1.51 -1.37 18.82
N SER A 43 -1.58 -1.63 17.51
CA SER A 43 -2.19 -2.85 16.95
C SER A 43 -1.27 -4.06 17.07
N GLY A 44 -0.81 -4.39 18.28
CA GLY A 44 -0.13 -5.66 18.55
C GLY A 44 -1.03 -6.89 18.33
N LYS A 45 -2.34 -6.71 18.19
CA LYS A 45 -3.34 -7.74 17.84
C LYS A 45 -4.51 -7.07 17.15
N LYS A 46 -4.98 -7.61 16.02
CA LYS A 46 -6.17 -7.19 15.24
C LYS A 46 -5.97 -6.14 14.13
N LYS A 47 -5.08 -6.43 13.20
CA LYS A 47 -5.58 -6.50 11.81
C LYS A 47 -5.55 -7.99 11.49
N GLN A 48 -6.71 -8.63 11.50
CA GLN A 48 -6.88 -9.76 10.60
C GLN A 48 -6.72 -9.12 9.22
N SER A 49 -5.48 -9.08 8.73
CA SER A 49 -5.22 -8.89 7.32
C SER A 49 -6.14 -9.89 6.64
N GLN A 50 -7.08 -9.41 5.82
CA GLN A 50 -7.83 -10.31 4.94
C GLN A 50 -6.81 -11.26 4.34
N THR A 51 -7.00 -12.55 4.58
CA THR A 51 -6.01 -13.53 4.17
C THR A 51 -5.85 -13.37 2.65
N GLU A 52 -4.65 -13.56 2.11
CA GLU A 52 -4.42 -13.41 0.67
C GLU A 52 -5.41 -14.25 -0.16
N GLU A 53 -5.86 -15.37 0.41
CA GLU A 53 -6.95 -16.21 -0.08
C GLU A 53 -8.32 -15.50 -0.17
N GLU A 54 -8.70 -14.66 0.79
CA GLU A 54 -9.96 -13.89 0.76
C GLU A 54 -9.96 -12.82 -0.34
N LEU A 55 -8.79 -12.24 -0.63
CA LEU A 55 -8.63 -11.24 -1.69
C LEU A 55 -8.54 -11.87 -3.08
N THR A 56 -7.98 -13.09 -3.18
CA THR A 56 -7.73 -13.76 -4.46
C THR A 56 -8.85 -14.69 -4.90
N ALA A 57 -9.67 -15.20 -3.98
CA ALA A 57 -10.84 -16.05 -4.28
C ALA A 57 -11.80 -15.46 -5.34
N PRO A 58 -12.28 -14.20 -5.23
CA PRO A 58 -13.17 -13.62 -6.25
C PRO A 58 -12.49 -13.48 -7.62
N LEU A 59 -11.18 -13.23 -7.63
CA LEU A 59 -10.40 -13.11 -8.87
C LEU A 59 -10.28 -14.45 -9.60
N TYR A 60 -10.06 -15.54 -8.85
CA TYR A 60 -10.01 -16.89 -9.42
C TYR A 60 -11.36 -17.36 -9.97
N GLU A 61 -12.47 -17.01 -9.30
CA GLU A 61 -13.82 -17.29 -9.79
C GLU A 61 -14.09 -16.59 -11.13
N GLU A 62 -13.71 -15.32 -11.24
CA GLU A 62 -13.86 -14.54 -12.47
C GLU A 62 -13.01 -15.10 -13.61
N ILE A 63 -11.75 -15.47 -13.36
CA ILE A 63 -10.90 -16.13 -14.35
C ILE A 63 -11.51 -17.47 -14.81
N GLY A 64 -12.09 -18.24 -13.90
CA GLY A 64 -12.76 -19.50 -14.21
C GLY A 64 -13.96 -19.31 -15.15
N ARG A 65 -14.82 -18.33 -14.84
CA ARG A 65 -15.97 -17.95 -15.68
C ARG A 65 -15.52 -17.51 -17.07
N LEU A 66 -14.57 -16.58 -17.14
CA LEU A 66 -14.05 -16.06 -18.41
C LEU A 66 -13.41 -17.15 -19.26
N LYS A 67 -12.68 -18.10 -18.67
CA LYS A 67 -12.14 -19.27 -19.39
C LYS A 67 -13.24 -20.13 -20.00
N MET A 68 -14.34 -20.33 -19.29
CA MET A 68 -15.47 -21.11 -19.80
C MET A 68 -16.20 -20.38 -20.92
N ASP A 69 -16.38 -19.08 -20.80
CA ASP A 69 -16.97 -18.23 -21.85
C ASP A 69 -16.13 -18.23 -23.12
N VAL A 70 -14.80 -18.07 -23.00
CA VAL A 70 -13.86 -18.16 -24.13
C VAL A 70 -13.94 -19.55 -24.78
N LYS A 71 -13.89 -20.62 -23.98
CA LYS A 71 -13.98 -22.00 -24.50
C LYS A 71 -15.32 -22.27 -25.19
N TRP A 72 -16.41 -21.67 -24.72
CA TRP A 72 -17.72 -21.78 -25.34
C TRP A 72 -17.77 -21.04 -26.68
N LEU A 73 -17.19 -19.84 -26.74
CA LEU A 73 -17.07 -19.07 -27.97
C LEU A 73 -16.21 -19.80 -29.02
N GLU A 74 -15.08 -20.38 -28.62
CA GLU A 74 -14.21 -21.18 -29.50
C GLU A 74 -14.90 -22.43 -30.05
N LYS A 75 -15.84 -23.03 -29.29
CA LYS A 75 -16.59 -24.21 -29.73
C LYS A 75 -17.77 -23.86 -30.66
N LYS A 76 -18.22 -22.61 -30.64
CA LYS A 76 -19.33 -22.08 -31.44
C LYS A 76 -18.86 -21.49 -32.78
N LEU A 77 -17.57 -21.22 -32.91
CA LEU A 77 -16.88 -20.85 -34.15
C LEU A 77 -16.47 -22.12 -34.92
#